data_AF-A0A7S2RFY1-F1
#
_entry.id   AF-A0A7S2RFY1-F1
#
_cell.length_a   1.000
_cell.length_b   1.000
_cell.length_c   1.000
_cell.angle_alpha   90.00
_cell.angle_beta   90.00
_cell.angle_gamma   90.00
#
_symmetry.space_group_name_H-M   'P 1'
#
loop_
_entity.id
_entity.type
_entity.pdbx_description
1 polymer ?
#
loop_
_entity_poly.entity_id
_entity_poly.type
_entity_poly.pdbx_seq_one_letter_code
_entity_poly.pdbx_strand_id
1 'polypeptide(L)'
;DYYSYPPEKVISAKRAKFNDRHMDNQFYLQLGLGVSLLCTFLLTPFIGRKIAYDEEFRTKYIPKWYDYTLEKPANAWTKEELHEQIVMLQKQLHERAIRGEFTPEKLDEMRRNFGEGTKPAVEEKYAHFAKLHPGVDDDEDLEDD
;
A
#
# COMPACT_ATOMS: atom_id res chain seq x y z
N ASP A 1 11.45 -62.73 25.32
CA ASP A 1 10.66 -61.51 25.56
C ASP A 1 11.16 -60.34 24.71
N TYR A 2 10.45 -60.05 23.63
CA TYR A 2 10.72 -58.85 22.83
C TYR A 2 10.06 -57.65 23.51
N TYR A 3 10.87 -56.77 24.09
CA TYR A 3 10.41 -55.48 24.60
C TYR A 3 9.89 -54.63 23.43
N SER A 4 8.57 -54.62 23.23
CA SER A 4 7.88 -53.66 22.38
C SER A 4 7.89 -52.32 23.11
N TYR A 5 8.85 -51.46 22.77
CA TYR A 5 8.80 -50.07 23.24
C TYR A 5 7.58 -49.40 22.61
N PRO A 6 6.75 -48.70 23.40
CA PRO A 6 5.59 -48.01 22.87
C PRO A 6 6.04 -46.99 21.81
N PRO A 7 5.49 -47.05 20.59
CA PRO A 7 5.98 -46.28 19.44
C PRO A 7 5.98 -44.76 19.72
N GLU A 8 5.05 -44.29 20.54
CA GLU A 8 4.95 -42.89 20.96
C GLU A 8 6.21 -42.35 21.64
N LYS A 9 6.88 -43.16 22.49
CA LYS A 9 8.12 -42.75 23.17
C LYS A 9 9.31 -42.67 22.22
N VAL A 10 9.30 -43.48 21.17
CA VAL A 10 10.34 -43.46 20.14
C VAL A 10 10.16 -42.25 19.22
N ILE A 11 8.91 -41.94 18.88
CA ILE A 11 8.55 -40.76 18.07
C ILE A 11 8.86 -39.47 18.82
N SER A 12 8.50 -39.37 20.11
CA SER A 12 8.82 -38.19 20.92
C SER A 12 10.32 -38.00 21.12
N ALA A 13 11.08 -39.09 21.34
CA ALA A 13 12.55 -39.03 21.43
C ALA A 13 13.21 -38.61 20.10
N LYS A 14 12.68 -39.09 18.95
CA LYS A 14 13.15 -38.63 17.63
C LYS A 14 12.82 -37.16 17.40
N ARG A 15 11.63 -36.70 17.81
CA ARG A 15 11.21 -35.29 17.70
C ARG A 15 12.05 -34.37 18.57
N ALA A 16 12.37 -34.76 19.81
CA ALA A 16 13.26 -34.02 20.69
C ALA A 16 14.68 -33.89 20.09
N LYS A 17 15.27 -35.01 19.63
CA LYS A 17 16.59 -35.00 18.96
C LYS A 17 16.60 -34.24 17.63
N PHE A 18 15.47 -34.17 16.94
CA PHE A 18 15.32 -33.34 15.75
C PHE A 18 15.24 -31.86 16.16
N ASN A 19 14.37 -31.53 17.11
CA ASN A 19 14.20 -30.17 17.60
C ASN A 19 15.51 -29.58 18.14
N ASP A 20 16.26 -30.31 18.97
CA ASP A 20 17.54 -29.85 19.50
C ASP A 20 18.56 -29.50 18.39
N ARG A 21 18.58 -30.25 17.28
CA ARG A 21 19.47 -29.98 16.15
C ARG A 21 19.00 -28.82 15.26
N HIS A 22 17.70 -28.50 15.28
CA HIS A 22 17.12 -27.46 14.44
C HIS A 22 16.90 -26.13 15.18
N MET A 23 16.80 -26.15 16.52
CA MET A 23 16.66 -24.94 17.35
C MET A 23 17.85 -24.00 17.19
N ASP A 24 19.08 -24.52 17.22
CA ASP A 24 20.29 -23.69 17.05
C ASP A 24 20.32 -23.03 15.67
N ASN A 25 20.03 -23.81 14.62
CA ASN A 25 19.99 -23.30 13.24
C ASN A 25 18.89 -22.24 13.04
N GLN A 26 17.72 -22.43 13.64
CA GLN A 26 16.63 -21.46 13.60
C GLN A 26 16.98 -20.17 14.36
N PHE A 27 17.66 -20.28 15.50
CA PHE A 27 18.12 -19.13 16.27
C PHE A 27 19.16 -18.30 15.50
N TYR A 28 20.17 -18.93 14.91
CA TYR A 28 21.16 -18.22 14.10
C TYR A 28 20.55 -17.58 12.85
N LEU A 29 19.57 -18.24 12.22
CA LEU A 29 18.84 -17.66 11.10
C LEU A 29 18.06 -16.42 11.52
N GLN A 30 17.32 -16.50 12.63
CA GLN A 30 16.52 -15.38 13.14
C GLN A 30 17.40 -14.22 13.60
N LEU A 31 18.54 -14.52 14.24
CA LEU A 31 19.52 -13.53 14.64
C LEU A 31 20.18 -12.87 13.43
N GLY A 32 20.58 -13.64 12.42
CA GLY A 32 21.13 -13.09 11.17
C GLY A 32 20.13 -12.19 10.43
N LEU A 33 18.86 -12.61 10.39
CA LEU A 33 17.79 -11.83 9.75
C LEU A 33 17.50 -10.55 10.54
N GLY A 34 17.42 -10.63 11.88
CA GLY A 34 17.26 -9.46 12.74
C GLY A 34 18.41 -8.46 12.64
N VAL A 35 19.66 -8.95 12.66
CA VAL A 35 20.85 -8.11 12.54
C VAL A 35 20.95 -7.46 11.16
N SER A 36 20.66 -8.19 10.08
CA SER A 36 20.68 -7.61 8.73
C SER A 36 19.62 -6.52 8.53
N LEU A 37 18.40 -6.72 9.06
CA LEU A 37 17.36 -5.68 9.06
C LEU A 37 17.77 -4.46 9.90
N LEU A 38 18.39 -4.67 11.06
CA LEU A 38 18.87 -3.57 11.90
C LEU A 38 20.00 -2.79 11.23
N CYS A 39 20.97 -3.48 10.64
CA CYS A 39 22.06 -2.86 9.90
C CYS A 39 21.55 -2.06 8.69
N THR A 40 20.60 -2.60 7.93
CA THR A 40 20.00 -1.89 6.78
C THR A 40 19.21 -0.67 7.25
N PHE A 41 18.43 -0.78 8.33
CA PHE A 41 17.70 0.36 8.91
C PHE A 41 18.64 1.49 9.35
N LEU A 42 19.75 1.17 10.04
CA LEU A 42 20.73 2.16 10.47
C LEU A 42 21.50 2.80 9.32
N LEU A 43 21.76 2.06 8.24
CA LEU A 43 22.46 2.56 7.05
C LEU A 43 21.54 3.37 6.12
N THR A 44 20.24 3.11 6.13
CA THR A 44 19.24 3.80 5.29
C THR A 44 19.31 5.33 5.35
N PRO A 45 19.38 6.01 6.52
CA PRO A 45 19.47 7.47 6.55
C PRO A 45 20.77 8.02 5.95
N PHE A 46 21.89 7.30 6.05
CA PHE A 46 23.16 7.71 5.45
C PHE A 46 23.14 7.57 3.93
N ILE A 47 22.61 6.45 3.44
CA ILE A 47 22.45 6.19 2.00
C ILE A 47 21.45 7.19 1.40
N GLY A 48 20.32 7.43 2.08
CA GLY A 48 19.34 8.45 1.66
C GLY A 48 19.93 9.86 1.60
N ARG A 49 20.74 10.24 2.60
CA ARG A 49 21.46 11.53 2.58
C ARG A 49 22.45 11.61 1.43
N LYS A 50 23.21 10.54 1.16
CA LYS A 50 24.10 10.43 0.00
C LYS A 50 23.34 10.58 -1.32
N ILE A 51 22.22 9.88 -1.47
CA ILE A 51 21.34 9.99 -2.63
C ILE A 51 20.74 11.41 -2.76
N ALA A 52 20.53 12.16 -1.68
CA ALA A 52 19.94 13.51 -1.72
C ALA A 52 20.92 14.64 -2.05
N TYR A 53 22.23 14.48 -1.81
CA TYR A 53 23.20 15.58 -1.97
C TYR A 53 24.35 15.30 -2.96
N ASP A 54 24.65 14.04 -3.27
CA ASP A 54 25.85 13.65 -4.01
C ASP A 54 25.50 13.22 -5.46
N GLU A 55 25.75 14.10 -6.44
CA GLU A 55 25.43 13.87 -7.86
C GLU A 55 26.26 12.76 -8.51
N GLU A 56 27.51 12.58 -8.07
CA GLU A 56 28.41 11.53 -8.57
C GLU A 56 27.99 10.15 -8.07
N PHE A 57 27.46 10.08 -6.85
CA PHE A 57 26.92 8.84 -6.30
C PHE A 57 25.65 8.39 -7.05
N ARG A 58 24.79 9.35 -7.41
CA ARG A 58 23.55 9.09 -8.16
C ARG A 58 23.82 8.46 -9.52
N THR A 59 24.72 9.05 -10.28
CA THR A 59 25.00 8.61 -11.66
C THR A 59 25.75 7.28 -11.73
N LYS A 60 26.58 6.98 -10.73
CA LYS A 60 27.43 5.78 -10.73
C LYS A 60 26.76 4.55 -10.12
N TYR A 61 25.96 4.71 -9.06
CA TYR A 61 25.45 3.58 -8.28
C TYR A 61 23.93 3.41 -8.31
N ILE A 62 23.18 4.45 -8.70
CA ILE A 62 21.72 4.33 -8.76
C ILE A 62 21.32 3.79 -10.14
N PRO A 63 20.60 2.66 -10.20
CA PRO A 63 20.08 2.15 -11.45
C PRO A 63 19.07 3.12 -12.07
N LYS A 64 19.07 3.22 -13.40
CA LYS A 64 18.17 4.12 -14.16
C LYS A 64 16.67 3.85 -13.96
N TRP A 65 16.30 2.69 -13.42
CA TRP A 65 14.90 2.34 -13.12
C TRP A 65 14.43 2.87 -11.76
N TYR A 66 15.37 3.28 -10.89
CA TYR A 66 15.04 3.84 -9.59
C TYR A 66 14.91 5.35 -9.72
N ASP A 67 13.68 5.84 -9.80
CA ASP A 67 13.39 7.26 -9.85
C ASP A 67 13.46 7.86 -8.43
N TYR A 68 14.63 8.39 -8.10
CA TYR A 68 14.87 9.12 -6.85
C TYR A 68 14.44 10.59 -6.93
N THR A 69 14.04 11.04 -8.12
CA THR A 69 13.54 12.37 -8.41
C THR A 69 12.04 12.29 -8.58
N LEU A 70 11.30 12.15 -7.48
CA LEU A 70 9.93 12.63 -7.47
C LEU A 70 10.00 14.12 -7.84
N GLU A 71 9.72 14.45 -9.09
CA GLU A 71 9.59 15.84 -9.52
C GLU A 71 8.58 16.46 -8.57
N LYS A 72 9.07 17.37 -7.71
CA LYS A 72 8.18 18.14 -6.87
C LYS A 72 7.21 18.82 -7.85
N PRO A 73 5.89 18.62 -7.73
CA PRO A 73 4.96 19.27 -8.64
C PRO A 73 5.31 20.76 -8.66
N ALA A 74 5.47 21.34 -9.86
CA ALA A 74 5.96 22.70 -10.04
C ALA A 74 5.18 23.71 -9.19
N ASN A 75 3.92 23.40 -8.91
CA ASN A 75 3.09 24.04 -7.90
C ASN A 75 2.66 23.00 -6.86
N ALA A 76 3.50 22.72 -5.87
CA ALA A 76 3.00 22.19 -4.62
C ALA A 76 2.15 23.32 -4.01
N TRP A 77 0.82 23.28 -4.20
CA TRP A 77 -0.07 24.26 -3.58
C TRP A 77 0.32 24.41 -2.12
N THR A 78 0.49 25.64 -1.68
CA THR A 78 0.63 25.87 -0.25
C THR A 78 -0.64 25.37 0.43
N LYS A 79 -0.54 24.93 1.69
CA LYS A 79 -1.70 24.47 2.45
C LYS A 79 -2.82 25.53 2.46
N GLU A 80 -2.43 26.80 2.41
CA GLU A 80 -3.33 27.96 2.36
C GLU A 80 -4.05 28.05 1.00
N GLU A 81 -3.31 27.95 -0.12
CA GLU A 81 -3.89 27.95 -1.47
C GLU A 81 -4.88 26.79 -1.68
N LEU A 82 -4.53 25.59 -1.21
CA LEU A 82 -5.42 24.43 -1.28
C LEU A 82 -6.69 24.66 -0.46
N HIS A 83 -6.56 25.23 0.74
CA HIS A 83 -7.70 25.51 1.60
C HIS A 83 -8.62 26.56 0.97
N GLU A 84 -8.07 27.61 0.38
CA GLU A 84 -8.83 28.66 -0.30
C GLU A 84 -9.64 28.09 -1.48
N GLN A 85 -9.04 27.20 -2.28
CA GLN A 85 -9.75 26.54 -3.37
C GLN A 85 -10.86 25.62 -2.89
N ILE A 86 -10.65 24.86 -1.81
CA ILE A 86 -11.69 24.00 -1.23
C ILE A 86 -12.89 24.85 -0.77
N VAL A 87 -12.62 25.97 -0.09
CA VAL A 87 -13.67 26.89 0.36
C VAL A 87 -14.41 27.51 -0.83
N MET A 88 -13.69 27.89 -1.89
CA MET A 88 -14.30 28.42 -3.11
C MET A 88 -15.21 27.38 -3.79
N LEU A 89 -14.73 26.14 -3.92
CA LEU A 89 -15.50 25.02 -4.47
C LEU A 89 -16.76 24.76 -3.65
N GLN A 90 -16.65 24.74 -2.32
CA GLN A 90 -17.78 24.53 -1.42
C GLN A 90 -18.84 25.63 -1.58
N LYS A 91 -18.42 26.90 -1.69
CA LYS A 91 -19.33 28.02 -1.94
C LYS A 91 -20.04 27.87 -3.28
N GLN A 92 -19.30 27.55 -4.35
CA GLN A 92 -19.88 27.33 -5.67
C GLN A 92 -20.88 26.18 -5.68
N LEU A 93 -20.56 25.05 -5.05
CA LEU A 93 -21.47 23.92 -4.90
C LEU A 93 -22.74 24.32 -4.14
N HIS A 94 -22.59 25.08 -3.05
CA HIS A 94 -23.72 25.56 -2.27
C HIS A 94 -24.63 26.51 -3.08
N GLU A 95 -24.05 27.45 -3.83
CA GLU A 95 -24.80 28.35 -4.71
C GLU A 95 -25.53 27.60 -5.83
N ARG A 96 -24.87 26.60 -6.43
CA ARG A 96 -25.49 25.72 -7.44
C ARG A 96 -26.64 24.90 -6.85
N ALA A 97 -26.50 24.44 -5.61
CA ALA A 97 -27.56 23.74 -4.90
C ALA A 97 -28.77 24.65 -4.64
N ILE A 98 -28.54 25.88 -4.18
CA ILE A 98 -29.62 26.88 -4.00
C ILE A 98 -30.31 27.19 -5.33
N ARG A 99 -29.55 27.24 -6.43
CA ARG A 99 -30.10 27.45 -7.78
C ARG A 99 -30.87 26.24 -8.33
N GLY A 100 -30.92 25.14 -7.60
CA GLY A 100 -31.58 23.91 -8.05
C GLY A 100 -30.91 23.30 -9.28
N GLU A 101 -29.57 23.38 -9.35
CA GLU A 101 -28.79 22.63 -10.36
C GLU A 101 -28.71 21.12 -10.03
N PHE A 102 -29.03 20.72 -8.79
CA PHE A 102 -29.06 19.33 -8.33
C PHE A 102 -30.48 18.75 -8.24
N THR A 103 -31.45 19.25 -9.02
CA THR A 103 -32.75 18.57 -9.14
C THR A 103 -32.58 17.23 -9.85
N PRO A 104 -33.39 16.21 -9.53
CA PRO A 104 -33.26 14.87 -10.13
C PRO A 104 -33.31 14.91 -11.66
N GLU A 105 -34.13 15.79 -12.23
CA GLU A 105 -34.25 15.98 -13.69
C GLU A 105 -32.95 16.51 -14.34
N LYS A 106 -32.29 17.49 -13.72
CA LYS A 106 -31.01 18.05 -14.21
C LYS A 106 -29.83 17.12 -13.94
N LEU A 107 -29.89 16.36 -12.85
CA LEU A 107 -28.91 15.31 -12.57
C LEU A 107 -29.00 14.19 -13.60
N ASP A 108 -30.20 13.79 -14.00
CA ASP A 108 -30.42 12.83 -15.08
C ASP A 108 -29.99 13.41 -16.43
N GLU A 109 -30.24 14.69 -16.70
CA GLU A 109 -29.73 15.39 -17.89
C GLU A 109 -28.20 15.46 -17.90
N MET A 110 -27.57 15.77 -16.76
CA MET A 110 -26.10 15.71 -16.60
C MET A 110 -25.58 14.31 -16.85
N ARG A 111 -26.18 13.28 -16.24
CA ARG A 111 -25.81 11.86 -16.46
C ARG A 111 -25.91 11.45 -17.93
N ARG A 112 -26.92 11.94 -18.65
CA ARG A 112 -27.11 11.70 -20.09
C ARG A 112 -26.11 12.50 -20.93
N ASN A 113 -25.81 13.74 -20.57
CA ASN A 113 -24.82 14.59 -21.24
C ASN A 113 -23.38 14.12 -21.01
N PHE A 114 -23.11 13.44 -19.90
CA PHE A 114 -21.85 12.70 -19.70
C PHE A 114 -21.74 11.46 -20.61
N GLY A 115 -22.80 11.06 -21.31
CA GLY A 115 -22.78 10.12 -22.43
C GLY A 115 -22.33 8.68 -22.12
N GLU A 116 -22.75 7.77 -23.00
CA GLU A 116 -22.45 6.33 -23.05
C GLU A 116 -20.93 5.96 -23.13
N GLY A 117 -20.02 6.89 -22.89
CA GLY A 117 -18.56 6.70 -22.87
C GLY A 117 -17.89 7.06 -21.54
N THR A 118 -18.64 7.51 -20.52
CA THR A 118 -18.09 7.97 -19.24
C THR A 118 -18.76 7.34 -18.02
N LYS A 119 -19.23 6.09 -18.12
CA LYS A 119 -18.72 5.18 -17.09
C LYS A 119 -17.21 5.24 -17.29
N PRO A 120 -16.38 5.65 -16.32
CA PRO A 120 -14.96 5.36 -16.47
C PRO A 120 -14.96 3.87 -16.81
N ALA A 121 -14.47 3.51 -17.99
CA ALA A 121 -13.97 2.16 -18.15
C ALA A 121 -13.12 2.01 -16.90
N VAL A 122 -13.45 1.04 -16.05
CA VAL A 122 -12.61 0.72 -14.93
C VAL A 122 -11.35 0.20 -15.61
N GLU A 123 -10.50 1.12 -16.09
CA GLU A 123 -9.13 0.83 -16.45
C GLU A 123 -8.63 0.15 -15.19
N GLU A 124 -8.14 -1.08 -15.31
CA GLU A 124 -7.73 -1.89 -14.16
C GLU A 124 -6.79 -1.11 -13.22
N LYS A 125 -6.08 -0.11 -13.75
CA LYS A 125 -5.27 0.88 -13.02
C LYS A 125 -6.00 1.71 -11.96
N TYR A 126 -7.30 1.99 -12.12
CA TYR A 126 -8.07 2.83 -11.19
C TYR A 126 -9.14 2.05 -10.40
N ALA A 127 -9.28 0.74 -10.65
CA ALA A 127 -10.17 -0.16 -9.90
C ALA A 127 -9.90 -0.14 -8.39
N HIS A 128 -8.64 0.10 -8.00
CA HIS A 128 -8.20 0.15 -6.61
C HIS A 128 -8.86 1.27 -5.79
N PHE A 129 -9.27 2.37 -6.43
CA PHE A 129 -9.97 3.47 -5.75
C PHE A 129 -11.43 3.16 -5.48
N ALA A 130 -12.08 2.36 -6.35
CA ALA A 130 -13.44 1.89 -6.12
C ALA A 130 -13.51 0.79 -5.04
N LYS A 131 -12.41 0.04 -4.86
CA LYS A 131 -12.28 -1.00 -3.83
C LYS A 131 -12.08 -0.46 -2.41
N LEU A 132 -11.71 0.81 -2.26
CA LEU A 132 -11.49 1.45 -0.97
C LEU A 132 -12.80 2.03 -0.37
N HIS A 133 -13.87 1.23 -0.33
CA HIS A 133 -14.98 1.53 0.56
C HIS A 133 -14.59 1.06 1.97
N PRO A 134 -14.59 1.94 3.00
CA PRO A 134 -14.08 1.60 4.35
C PRO A 134 -15.00 0.67 5.16
N GLY A 135 -15.68 -0.28 4.51
CA GLY A 135 -16.60 -1.20 5.18
C GLY A 135 -17.14 -2.35 4.32
N VAL A 136 -16.47 -2.70 3.22
CA VAL A 136 -16.73 -3.97 2.51
C VAL A 136 -15.43 -4.75 2.60
N ASP A 137 -15.40 -5.79 3.42
CA ASP A 137 -14.25 -6.67 3.54
C ASP A 137 -14.09 -7.46 2.22
N ASP A 138 -12.83 -7.71 1.82
CA ASP A 138 -12.45 -8.30 0.53
C ASP A 138 -12.98 -9.74 0.31
N ASP A 139 -13.59 -10.32 1.34
CA ASP A 139 -14.07 -11.69 1.49
C ASP A 139 -15.58 -11.81 1.73
N GLU A 140 -16.35 -10.70 1.70
CA GLU A 140 -17.81 -10.76 1.64
C GLU A 140 -18.26 -10.97 0.18
N ASP A 141 -18.53 -12.23 -0.19
CA ASP A 141 -19.29 -12.55 -1.39
C ASP A 141 -20.64 -11.81 -1.30
N LEU A 142 -20.85 -10.83 -2.17
CA LEU A 142 -22.14 -10.18 -2.36
C LEU A 142 -23.15 -11.26 -2.79
N GLU A 143 -23.93 -11.77 -1.85
CA GLU A 143 -25.14 -12.54 -2.15
C GLU A 143 -26.11 -11.59 -2.87
N ASP A 144 -26.22 -11.74 -4.20
CA ASP A 144 -27.24 -11.10 -5.03
C ASP A 144 -28.62 -11.65 -4.62
N ASP A 145 -29.41 -10.85 -3.89
CA ASP A 145 -30.86 -11.01 -3.68
C ASP A 145 -31.64 -9.94 -4.46
#